data_AF-A0A3B8J951-F1
#
_entry.id   AF-A0A3B8J951-F1
#
_cell.length_a   1.000
_cell.length_b   1.000
_cell.length_c   1.000
_cell.angle_alpha   90.00
_cell.angle_beta   90.00
_cell.angle_gamma   90.00
#
_symmetry.space_group_name_H-M   'P 1'
#
loop_
_entity.id
_entity.type
_entity.pdbx_description
1 polymer ?
#
loop_
_entity_poly.entity_id
_entity_poly.type
_entity_poly.pdbx_seq_one_letter_code
_entity_poly.pdbx_strand_id
1 'polypeptide(L)'
;LDPSHDLYKLDDEATKTLFLDGLKKIFPDFSEDWIINIHVNRTLDAQPVVRTGYSKLIPEFETPMKGLYLASMAQIYPEDRGQNYAIRAGLKAAEGISP
;
A
#
# COMPACT_ATOMS: atom_id res chain seq x y z
N LEU A 1 -1.84 2.53 9.56
CA LEU A 1 -2.00 2.84 10.99
C LEU A 1 -2.27 1.54 11.71
N ASP A 2 -1.81 1.39 12.94
CA ASP A 2 -2.21 0.24 13.76
C ASP A 2 -3.73 0.29 14.02
N PRO A 3 -4.47 -0.84 14.04
CA PRO A 3 -5.92 -0.82 14.28
C PRO A 3 -6.33 -0.26 15.65
N SER A 4 -5.42 -0.28 16.63
CA SER A 4 -5.62 0.36 17.93
C SER A 4 -5.48 1.87 17.89
N HIS A 5 -4.91 2.45 16.82
CA HIS A 5 -4.69 3.88 16.67
C HIS A 5 -6.02 4.63 16.52
N ASP A 6 -6.18 5.75 17.24
CA ASP A 6 -7.45 6.49 17.27
C ASP A 6 -7.90 6.98 15.88
N LEU A 7 -6.97 7.49 15.06
CA LEU A 7 -7.27 7.85 13.67
C LEU A 7 -7.78 6.69 12.81
N TYR A 8 -7.38 5.44 13.09
CA TYR A 8 -7.87 4.27 12.35
C TYR A 8 -9.32 3.93 12.75
N LYS A 9 -9.71 4.26 13.98
CA LYS A 9 -11.03 4.00 14.56
C LYS A 9 -12.06 5.07 14.24
N LEU A 10 -11.66 6.21 13.68
CA LEU A 10 -12.60 7.24 13.25
C LEU A 10 -13.59 6.65 12.25
N ASP A 11 -14.86 7.00 12.42
CA ASP A 11 -15.88 6.73 11.39
C ASP A 11 -15.66 7.62 10.16
N ASP A 12 -16.48 7.42 9.12
CA ASP A 12 -16.32 8.10 7.83
C ASP A 12 -16.54 9.61 7.93
N GLU A 13 -17.52 10.05 8.73
CA GLU A 13 -17.84 11.47 8.89
C GLU A 13 -16.78 12.22 9.71
N ALA A 14 -16.26 11.60 10.78
CA ALA A 14 -15.15 12.17 11.54
C ALA A 14 -13.86 12.21 10.70
N THR A 15 -13.62 11.18 9.88
CA THR A 15 -12.48 11.15 8.95
C THR A 15 -12.62 12.26 7.90
N LYS A 16 -13.80 12.40 7.29
CA LYS A 16 -14.11 13.49 6.36
C LYS A 16 -13.84 14.85 6.99
N THR A 17 -14.43 15.12 8.15
CA THR A 17 -14.30 16.41 8.84
C THR A 17 -12.84 16.76 9.10
N LEU A 18 -12.07 15.79 9.63
CA LEU A 18 -10.64 15.97 9.89
C LEU A 18 -9.85 16.38 8.64
N PHE A 19 -10.12 15.74 7.49
CA PHE A 19 -9.42 16.03 6.24
C PHE A 19 -9.88 17.35 5.62
N LEU A 20 -11.18 17.70 5.69
CA LEU A 20 -11.70 18.97 5.19
C LEU A 20 -11.16 20.17 5.99
N ASP A 21 -11.07 20.04 7.31
CA ASP A 21 -10.44 21.04 8.17
C ASP A 21 -8.95 21.26 7.82
N GLY A 22 -8.24 20.19 7.46
CA GLY A 22 -6.88 20.26 6.96
C GLY A 22 -6.79 20.97 5.60
N LEU A 23 -7.68 20.62 4.67
CA LEU A 23 -7.72 21.23 3.33
C LEU A 23 -7.98 22.74 3.39
N LYS A 24 -8.94 23.20 4.20
CA LYS A 24 -9.23 24.63 4.38
C LYS A 24 -8.05 25.42 4.94
N LYS A 25 -7.18 24.80 5.76
CA LYS A 25 -5.96 25.45 6.27
C LYS A 25 -4.91 25.66 5.17
N ILE A 26 -4.82 24.73 4.22
CA ILE A 26 -3.86 24.81 3.11
C ILE A 26 -4.42 25.68 1.98
N PHE A 27 -5.72 25.59 1.74
CA PHE A 27 -6.45 26.28 0.67
C PHE A 27 -7.64 27.05 1.28
N PRO A 28 -7.45 28.31 1.71
CA PRO A 28 -8.50 29.08 2.39
C PRO A 28 -9.78 29.29 1.58
N ASP A 29 -9.65 29.37 0.25
CA ASP A 29 -10.79 29.54 -0.66
C ASP A 29 -11.47 28.21 -1.02
N PHE A 30 -10.98 27.08 -0.49
CA PHE A 30 -11.62 25.78 -0.70
C PHE A 30 -13.04 25.80 -0.17
N SER A 31 -13.97 25.39 -1.02
CA SER A 31 -15.37 25.24 -0.67
C SER A 31 -15.81 23.78 -0.82
N GLU A 32 -16.60 23.31 0.15
CA GLU A 32 -17.06 21.92 0.18
C GLU A 32 -18.05 21.58 -0.95
N ASP A 33 -18.67 22.59 -1.58
CA ASP A 33 -19.52 22.41 -2.77
C ASP A 33 -18.73 21.95 -4.01
N TRP A 34 -17.40 22.07 -4.02
CA TRP A 34 -16.53 21.53 -5.07
C TRP A 34 -16.39 20.01 -5.02
N ILE A 35 -16.82 19.39 -3.91
CA ILE A 35 -16.69 17.95 -3.69
C ILE A 35 -17.78 17.22 -4.47
N ILE A 36 -17.37 16.41 -5.45
CA ILE A 36 -18.28 15.55 -6.22
C ILE A 36 -18.63 14.28 -5.42
N ASN A 37 -17.64 13.68 -4.74
CA ASN A 37 -17.83 12.47 -3.95
C ASN A 37 -16.73 12.33 -2.88
N ILE A 38 -17.03 11.60 -1.81
CA ILE A 38 -16.10 11.19 -0.76
C ILE A 38 -16.26 9.70 -0.53
N HIS A 39 -15.14 8.99 -0.47
CA HIS A 39 -15.13 7.57 -0.17
C HIS A 39 -13.97 7.24 0.77
N VAL A 40 -14.25 6.63 1.92
CA VAL A 40 -13.23 6.22 2.89
C VAL A 40 -13.01 4.72 2.78
N ASN A 41 -11.79 4.31 2.43
CA ASN A 41 -11.37 2.92 2.45
C ASN A 41 -10.49 2.64 3.68
N ARG A 42 -10.75 1.52 4.36
CA ARG A 42 -9.89 1.01 5.44
C ARG A 42 -9.46 -0.41 5.11
N THR A 43 -8.16 -0.66 5.19
CA THR A 43 -7.58 -2.00 5.03
C THR A 43 -6.35 -2.13 5.91
N LEU A 44 -6.21 -3.31 6.53
CA LEU A 44 -5.10 -3.62 7.44
C LEU A 44 -3.77 -3.69 6.70
N ASP A 45 -3.81 -4.18 5.46
CA ASP A 45 -2.62 -4.47 4.65
C ASP A 45 -2.47 -3.47 3.48
N ALA A 46 -2.77 -2.20 3.73
CA ALA A 46 -2.72 -1.14 2.72
C ALA A 46 -1.32 -0.94 2.10
N GLN A 47 -0.28 -1.19 2.90
CA GLN A 47 1.12 -1.10 2.49
C GLN A 47 1.98 -2.05 3.31
N PRO A 48 3.05 -2.63 2.74
CA PRO A 48 4.06 -3.32 3.53
C PRO A 48 4.79 -2.31 4.42
N VAL A 49 5.07 -2.69 5.67
CA VAL A 49 5.87 -1.87 6.59
C VAL A 49 7.28 -2.45 6.69
N VAL A 50 8.24 -1.75 6.09
CA VAL A 50 9.66 -2.11 6.15
C VAL A 50 10.20 -1.77 7.54
N ARG A 51 10.45 -2.79 8.37
CA ARG A 51 11.02 -2.63 9.71
C ARG A 51 12.55 -2.65 9.67
N THR A 52 13.19 -2.26 10.77
CA THR A 52 14.64 -2.41 10.92
C THR A 52 15.05 -3.87 10.70
N GLY A 53 16.00 -4.10 9.81
CA GLY A 53 16.47 -5.45 9.46
C GLY A 53 15.59 -6.22 8.48
N TYR A 54 14.59 -5.57 7.85
CA TYR A 54 13.65 -6.23 6.92
C TYR A 54 14.35 -6.95 5.76
N SER A 55 15.51 -6.48 5.31
CA SER A 55 16.30 -7.16 4.26
C SER A 55 16.62 -8.62 4.56
N LYS A 56 16.64 -9.01 5.84
CA LYS A 56 16.86 -10.40 6.29
C LYS A 56 15.58 -11.24 6.32
N LEU A 57 14.42 -10.62 6.14
CA LEU A 57 13.09 -11.23 6.19
C LEU A 57 12.46 -11.39 4.80
N ILE A 58 13.11 -10.87 3.76
CA ILE A 58 12.59 -10.94 2.39
C ILE A 58 12.57 -12.40 1.96
N PRO A 59 11.41 -12.94 1.57
CA PRO A 59 11.32 -14.31 1.09
C PRO A 59 11.97 -14.45 -0.28
N GLU A 60 12.57 -15.61 -0.52
CA GLU A 60 13.16 -15.94 -1.82
C GLU A 60 12.13 -15.88 -2.94
N PHE A 61 12.61 -15.56 -4.15
CA PHE A 61 11.77 -15.51 -5.34
C PHE A 61 11.34 -16.91 -5.80
N GLU A 62 12.25 -17.88 -5.74
CA GLU A 62 11.95 -19.28 -6.01
C GLU A 62 11.41 -19.94 -4.75
N THR A 63 10.27 -20.61 -4.88
CA THR A 63 9.72 -21.39 -3.77
C THR A 63 10.29 -22.82 -3.78
N PRO A 64 10.18 -23.58 -2.67
CA PRO A 64 10.56 -25.00 -2.67
C PRO A 64 9.76 -25.87 -3.66
N MET A 65 8.64 -25.37 -4.18
CA MET A 65 7.83 -26.09 -5.17
C MET A 65 8.29 -25.72 -6.58
N LYS A 66 8.74 -26.72 -7.33
CA LYS A 66 9.20 -26.54 -8.72
C LYS A 66 8.10 -25.89 -9.58
N GLY A 67 8.46 -24.82 -10.29
CA GLY A 67 7.54 -24.08 -11.17
C GLY A 67 6.64 -23.08 -10.43
N LEU A 68 6.77 -22.93 -9.11
CA LEU A 68 6.06 -21.92 -8.33
C LEU A 68 7.03 -20.83 -7.87
N TYR A 69 6.73 -19.59 -8.26
CA TYR A 69 7.52 -18.40 -7.95
C TYR A 69 6.70 -17.44 -7.08
N LEU A 70 7.37 -16.82 -6.11
CA LEU A 70 6.77 -15.79 -5.26
C LEU A 70 7.09 -14.41 -5.84
N ALA A 71 6.04 -13.67 -6.20
CA ALA A 71 6.11 -12.28 -6.62
C ALA A 71 5.08 -11.47 -5.83
N SER A 72 5.51 -10.89 -4.71
CA SER A 72 4.62 -10.19 -3.77
C SER A 72 5.24 -8.89 -3.24
N MET A 73 4.42 -8.07 -2.57
CA MET A 73 4.88 -6.85 -1.91
C MET A 73 5.93 -7.10 -0.81
N ALA A 74 6.07 -8.34 -0.31
CA ALA A 74 7.11 -8.67 0.66
C ALA A 74 8.54 -8.57 0.07
N GLN A 75 8.67 -8.58 -1.25
CA GLN A 75 9.94 -8.56 -1.98
C GLN A 75 10.25 -7.20 -2.60
N ILE A 76 9.43 -6.18 -2.33
CA ILE A 76 9.58 -4.86 -2.98
C ILE A 76 10.77 -4.06 -2.47
N TYR A 77 11.22 -4.31 -1.22
CA TYR A 77 12.36 -3.62 -0.64
C TYR A 77 13.65 -3.96 -1.41
N PRO A 78 14.54 -2.99 -1.71
CA PRO A 78 14.62 -1.62 -1.16
C PRO A 78 13.73 -0.59 -1.84
N GLU A 79 12.97 -0.96 -2.87
CA GLU A 79 12.06 -0.06 -3.55
C GLU A 79 10.73 0.11 -2.78
N ASP A 80 9.94 1.11 -3.20
CA ASP A 80 8.58 1.32 -2.69
C ASP A 80 7.56 0.69 -3.65
N ARG A 81 6.31 0.57 -3.19
CA ARG A 81 5.18 0.05 -3.96
C ARG A 81 5.08 0.75 -5.32
N GLY A 82 5.14 -0.04 -6.39
CA GLY A 82 5.03 0.46 -7.75
C GLY A 82 4.67 -0.64 -8.74
N GLN A 83 3.78 -0.33 -9.68
CA GLN A 83 3.31 -1.29 -10.68
C GLN A 83 4.45 -1.82 -11.56
N ASN A 84 5.47 -1.00 -11.83
CA ASN A 84 6.64 -1.40 -12.60
C ASN A 84 7.39 -2.61 -12.00
N TYR A 85 7.46 -2.68 -10.67
CA TYR A 85 8.15 -3.79 -9.98
C TYR A 85 7.32 -5.07 -10.01
N ALA A 86 5.99 -4.95 -9.91
CA ALA A 86 5.09 -6.08 -10.10
C ALA A 86 5.22 -6.67 -11.51
N ILE A 87 5.28 -5.80 -12.54
CA ILE A 87 5.50 -6.23 -13.93
C ILE A 87 6.85 -6.93 -14.08
N ARG A 88 7.93 -6.33 -13.55
CA ARG A 88 9.28 -6.91 -13.59
C ARG A 88 9.33 -8.28 -12.91
N ALA A 89 8.74 -8.42 -11.73
CA ALA A 89 8.70 -9.69 -11.00
C ALA A 89 7.89 -10.75 -11.76
N GLY A 90 6.77 -10.36 -12.37
CA GLY A 90 5.96 -11.24 -13.21
C GLY A 90 6.71 -11.74 -14.44
N LEU A 91 7.43 -10.86 -15.15
CA LEU A 91 8.26 -11.24 -16.30
C LEU A 91 9.38 -12.20 -15.91
N LYS A 92 10.08 -11.91 -14.80
CA LYS A 92 11.11 -12.80 -14.25
C LYS A 92 10.56 -14.19 -13.91
N ALA A 93 9.33 -14.26 -13.39
CA ALA A 93 8.69 -15.55 -13.09
C ALA A 93 8.40 -16.33 -14.38
N ALA A 94 7.91 -15.66 -15.42
CA ALA A 94 7.63 -16.27 -16.71
C ALA A 94 8.90 -16.83 -17.39
N GLU A 95 10.03 -16.13 -17.27
CA GLU A 95 11.34 -16.61 -17.75
C GLU A 95 11.74 -17.91 -17.03
N GLY A 96 11.55 -18.00 -15.71
CA GLY A 96 11.90 -19.20 -14.94
C GLY A 96 11.01 -20.42 -15.22
N ILE A 97 9.78 -20.21 -15.70
CA ILE A 97 8.84 -21.29 -16.07
C ILE A 97 9.13 -21.84 -17.48
N SER A 98 9.75 -21.03 -18.35
CA SER A 98 9.98 -21.41 -19.73
C SER A 98 11.06 -22.51 -19.83
N PRO A 99 10.82 -23.58 -20.62
CA PRO A 99 11.75 -24.72 -20.75
C PRO A 99 13.07 -24.39 -21.43
#